data_AF-A0A4D9EX61-F1
#
_entry.id   AF-A0A4D9EX61-F1
#
_cell.length_a   1.000
_cell.length_b   1.000
_cell.length_c   1.000
_cell.angle_alpha   90.00
_cell.angle_beta   90.00
_cell.angle_gamma   90.00
#
_symmetry.space_group_name_H-M   'P 1'
#
loop_
_entity.id
_entity.type
_entity.pdbx_description
1 polymer ?
#
loop_
_entity_poly.entity_id
_entity_poly.type
_entity_poly.pdbx_seq_one_letter_code
_entity_poly.pdbx_strand_id
1 'polypeptide(L)'
;MMQDSPIYIPTDSSHGAVDSHLSQEISTTTSEHLDESNNESTARDSEGEEKKMRKKALPMDCAPAPNEKLEQAQKMAEKFIKEKEVYKANRELIRCVALTRIIYGDGHWQLAQAFANLAHSYLILQGLPAQAIEHAESAKRTMLTGIHMPPATPEDKREILGTLLTIYFTLGIAHLAQNKYPCI
;
A
#
# COMPACT_ATOMS: atom_id res chain seq x y z
N MET A 1 19.19 -2.19 -56.49
CA MET A 1 17.92 -2.42 -55.78
C MET A 1 18.00 -3.82 -55.19
N MET A 2 18.13 -3.92 -53.86
CA MET A 2 18.19 -5.21 -53.16
C MET A 2 16.76 -5.59 -52.76
N GLN A 3 16.28 -6.76 -53.19
CA GLN A 3 14.99 -7.32 -52.79
C GLN A 3 15.21 -8.21 -51.57
N ASP A 4 14.74 -7.77 -50.40
CA ASP A 4 14.68 -8.61 -49.21
C ASP A 4 13.44 -9.51 -49.29
N SER A 5 13.64 -10.82 -49.22
CA SER A 5 12.55 -11.79 -49.07
C SER A 5 12.29 -12.04 -47.59
N PRO A 6 11.03 -12.05 -47.12
CA PRO A 6 10.72 -12.25 -45.71
C PRO A 6 10.91 -13.71 -45.28
N ILE A 7 11.31 -13.88 -44.01
CA ILE A 7 11.54 -15.17 -43.37
C ILE A 7 10.19 -15.78 -42.95
N TYR A 8 9.94 -17.02 -43.37
CA TYR A 8 8.76 -17.82 -43.03
C TYR A 8 9.04 -18.67 -41.78
N ILE A 9 8.18 -18.57 -40.76
CA ILE A 9 8.24 -19.40 -39.54
C ILE A 9 7.01 -20.33 -39.55
N PRO A 10 7.18 -21.66 -39.58
CA PRO A 10 6.08 -22.60 -39.46
C PRO A 10 5.50 -22.59 -38.04
N THR A 11 4.19 -22.38 -37.95
CA THR A 11 3.40 -22.70 -36.76
C THR A 11 2.90 -24.14 -36.86
N ASP A 12 3.44 -25.04 -36.05
CA ASP A 12 2.80 -26.33 -35.80
C ASP A 12 2.08 -26.32 -34.45
N SER A 13 0.78 -26.61 -34.58
CA SER A 13 -0.21 -26.84 -33.54
C SER A 13 0.06 -28.17 -32.83
N SER A 14 0.02 -28.19 -31.50
CA SER A 14 -0.42 -29.38 -30.78
C SER A 14 -0.98 -29.02 -29.40
N HIS A 15 -2.31 -29.13 -29.34
CA HIS A 15 -3.16 -29.60 -28.24
C HIS A 15 -2.56 -29.83 -26.85
N GLY A 16 -3.16 -29.16 -25.87
CA GLY A 16 -3.12 -29.52 -24.45
C GLY A 16 -4.32 -28.91 -23.73
N ALA A 17 -5.53 -29.36 -24.06
CA ALA A 17 -6.73 -29.07 -23.28
C ALA A 17 -6.77 -30.03 -22.10
N VAL A 18 -6.63 -29.52 -20.87
CA VAL A 18 -6.98 -30.23 -19.65
C VAL A 18 -7.78 -29.32 -18.72
N ASP A 19 -9.05 -29.69 -18.63
CA ASP A 19 -9.99 -29.62 -17.52
C ASP A 19 -10.13 -28.34 -16.67
N SER A 20 -11.31 -27.72 -16.79
CA SER A 20 -11.84 -26.73 -15.86
C SER A 20 -13.17 -27.24 -15.33
N HIS A 21 -13.14 -27.88 -14.15
CA HIS A 21 -14.31 -28.11 -13.32
C HIS A 21 -13.89 -28.10 -11.84
N LEU A 22 -14.12 -26.98 -11.16
CA LEU A 22 -14.39 -27.00 -9.73
C LEU A 22 -15.39 -25.90 -9.40
N SER A 23 -16.65 -26.32 -9.28
CA SER A 23 -17.72 -25.56 -8.62
C SER A 23 -17.75 -25.91 -7.13
N GLN A 24 -18.45 -25.06 -6.37
CA GLN A 24 -18.74 -25.07 -4.92
C GLN A 24 -17.75 -24.24 -4.09
N GLU A 25 -18.16 -23.31 -3.22
CA GLU A 25 -19.50 -22.91 -2.76
C GLU A 25 -19.34 -21.54 -2.07
N ILE A 26 -20.19 -20.57 -2.41
CA ILE A 26 -20.29 -19.29 -1.69
C ILE A 26 -21.44 -19.46 -0.70
N SER A 27 -21.11 -19.62 0.59
CA SER A 27 -22.11 -19.51 1.64
C SER A 27 -22.13 -18.07 2.17
N THR A 28 -23.16 -17.37 1.72
CA THR A 28 -23.73 -16.18 2.34
C THR A 28 -24.30 -16.50 3.71
N THR A 29 -23.93 -15.73 4.74
CA THR A 29 -24.79 -15.53 5.92
C THR A 29 -24.88 -14.05 6.24
N THR A 30 -25.96 -13.47 5.74
CA THR A 30 -26.61 -12.24 6.20
C THR A 30 -26.96 -12.38 7.68
N SER A 31 -26.71 -11.35 8.48
CA SER A 31 -27.37 -11.19 9.78
C SER A 31 -27.72 -9.71 9.96
N GLU A 32 -28.92 -9.36 9.51
CA GLU A 32 -29.64 -8.18 9.96
C GLU A 32 -30.24 -8.49 11.34
N HIS A 33 -30.10 -7.59 12.30
CA HIS A 33 -31.07 -7.46 13.39
C HIS A 33 -31.09 -6.00 13.87
N LEU A 34 -32.10 -5.27 13.41
CA LEU A 34 -32.65 -4.11 14.10
C LEU A 34 -33.41 -4.64 15.31
N ASP A 35 -33.14 -4.09 16.51
CA ASP A 35 -34.16 -4.13 17.56
C ASP A 35 -34.31 -2.75 18.18
N GLU A 36 -35.56 -2.32 18.14
CA GLU A 36 -36.13 -1.07 18.57
C GLU A 36 -36.98 -1.43 19.78
N SER A 37 -36.57 -1.05 20.99
CA SER A 37 -37.45 -1.18 22.15
C SER A 37 -37.63 0.17 22.83
N ASN A 38 -38.80 0.74 22.55
CA ASN A 38 -39.45 1.82 23.26
C ASN A 38 -39.63 1.47 24.75
N ASN A 39 -39.43 2.45 25.62
CA ASN A 39 -40.09 2.49 26.92
C ASN A 39 -40.73 3.87 27.16
N GLU A 40 -41.96 3.77 27.63
CA GLU A 40 -43.01 4.78 27.65
C GLU A 40 -43.09 5.51 29.01
N SER A 41 -43.70 6.70 28.94
CA SER A 41 -44.28 7.51 30.03
C SER A 41 -43.27 8.28 30.90
N THR A 42 -43.40 9.59 31.11
CA THR A 42 -44.60 10.26 31.65
C THR A 42 -44.55 11.77 31.39
N ALA A 43 -45.72 12.37 31.25
CA ALA A 43 -45.95 13.80 31.08
C ALA A 43 -45.58 14.65 32.31
N ARG A 44 -45.01 15.83 32.07
CA ARG A 44 -45.34 17.05 32.84
C ARG A 44 -44.83 18.31 32.11
N ASP A 45 -45.78 19.17 31.76
CA ASP A 45 -45.54 20.53 31.30
C ASP A 45 -44.82 21.35 32.36
N SER A 46 -43.84 22.15 31.95
CA SER A 46 -43.44 23.38 32.64
C SER A 46 -42.75 24.31 31.65
N GLU A 47 -43.48 25.35 31.27
CA GLU A 47 -42.98 26.54 30.60
C GLU A 47 -41.91 27.20 31.48
N GLY A 48 -40.77 27.61 30.89
CA GLY A 48 -39.74 28.28 31.67
C GLY A 48 -38.42 28.52 30.95
N GLU A 49 -38.32 29.73 30.37
CA GLU A 49 -37.10 30.51 30.13
C GLU A 49 -36.05 29.98 29.13
N GLU A 50 -36.04 30.61 27.95
CA GLU A 50 -34.93 30.62 27.01
C GLU A 50 -33.65 31.22 27.64
N LYS A 51 -32.86 30.41 28.32
CA LYS A 51 -31.45 30.72 28.56
C LYS A 51 -30.66 30.43 27.29
N LYS A 52 -30.42 31.48 26.51
CA LYS A 52 -29.44 31.55 25.42
C LYS A 52 -28.03 31.23 25.95
N MET A 53 -27.74 29.95 26.20
CA MET A 53 -26.38 29.45 26.30
C MET A 53 -25.75 29.65 24.92
N ARG A 54 -24.91 30.68 24.80
CA ARG A 54 -23.89 30.71 23.76
C ARG A 54 -23.10 29.42 23.89
N LYS A 55 -23.45 28.40 23.09
CA LYS A 55 -22.60 27.26 22.82
C LYS A 55 -21.32 27.85 22.25
N LYS A 56 -20.32 28.03 23.11
CA LYS A 56 -18.96 28.31 22.68
C LYS A 56 -18.60 27.05 21.90
N ALA A 57 -18.62 27.14 20.57
CA ALA A 57 -18.14 26.07 19.72
C ALA A 57 -16.73 25.76 20.23
N LEU A 58 -16.57 24.60 20.88
CA LEU A 58 -15.25 24.06 21.13
C LEU A 58 -14.57 24.04 19.76
N PRO A 59 -13.31 24.49 19.65
CA PRO A 59 -12.60 24.40 18.39
C PRO A 59 -12.71 22.94 17.97
N MET A 60 -13.38 22.72 16.84
CA MET A 60 -13.43 21.40 16.23
C MET A 60 -11.98 21.09 15.92
N ASP A 61 -11.38 20.22 16.73
CA ASP A 61 -9.99 19.84 16.61
C ASP A 61 -9.87 19.24 15.21
N CYS A 62 -9.33 20.04 14.29
CA CYS A 62 -9.35 19.70 12.87
C CYS A 62 -8.48 18.46 12.74
N ALA A 63 -9.08 17.32 12.38
CA ALA A 63 -8.33 16.08 12.26
C ALA A 63 -7.15 16.32 11.31
N PRO A 64 -5.93 15.85 11.65
CA PRO A 64 -4.74 16.23 10.90
C PRO A 64 -4.86 15.80 9.44
N ALA A 65 -4.32 16.64 8.56
CA ALA A 65 -4.35 16.42 7.12
C ALA A 65 -3.59 15.12 6.77
N PRO A 66 -3.93 14.43 5.66
CA PRO A 66 -3.23 13.21 5.25
C PRO A 66 -1.71 13.39 5.16
N ASN A 67 -1.24 14.54 4.68
CA ASN A 67 0.19 14.85 4.56
C ASN A 67 0.89 14.90 5.93
N GLU A 68 0.25 15.51 6.94
CA GLU A 68 0.79 15.57 8.30
C GLU A 68 0.85 14.18 8.93
N LYS A 69 -0.19 13.36 8.70
CA LYS A 69 -0.20 11.95 9.14
C LYS A 69 0.90 11.13 8.44
N LEU A 70 1.19 11.41 7.17
CA LEU A 70 2.26 10.74 6.44
C LEU A 70 3.62 11.10 7.04
N GLU A 71 3.89 12.39 7.26
CA GLU A 71 5.13 12.85 7.88
C GLU A 71 5.31 12.25 9.29
N GLN A 72 4.23 12.20 10.08
CA GLN A 72 4.24 11.57 11.39
C GLN A 72 4.57 10.07 11.30
N ALA A 73 3.93 9.34 10.39
CA ALA A 73 4.18 7.91 10.20
C ALA A 73 5.63 7.64 9.77
N GLN A 74 6.20 8.46 8.88
CA GLN A 74 7.60 8.37 8.46
C GLN A 74 8.56 8.57 9.64
N LYS A 75 8.36 9.65 10.42
CA LYS A 75 9.16 9.93 11.62
C LYS A 75 9.09 8.78 12.65
N MET A 76 7.90 8.21 12.85
CA MET A 76 7.72 7.10 13.79
C MET A 76 8.36 5.81 13.26
N ALA A 77 8.25 5.52 11.96
CA ALA A 77 8.94 4.39 11.34
C ALA A 77 10.46 4.48 11.56
N GLU A 78 11.07 5.63 11.25
CA GLU A 78 12.50 5.85 11.47
C GLU A 78 12.91 5.70 12.93
N LYS A 79 12.12 6.24 13.86
CA LYS A 79 12.34 6.09 15.30
C LYS A 79 12.35 4.61 15.69
N PHE A 80 11.33 3.85 15.30
CA PHE A 80 11.23 2.43 15.63
C PHE A 80 12.31 1.58 14.97
N ILE A 81 12.76 1.94 13.77
CA ILE A 81 13.92 1.28 13.12
C ILE A 81 15.19 1.49 13.96
N LYS A 82 15.44 2.72 14.42
CA LYS A 82 16.60 3.04 15.28
C LYS A 82 16.53 2.31 16.63
N GLU A 83 15.33 2.17 17.18
CA GLU A 83 15.05 1.43 18.42
C GLU A 83 15.02 -0.10 18.23
N LYS A 84 15.16 -0.61 17.00
CA LYS A 84 15.03 -2.03 16.63
C LYS A 84 13.67 -2.64 16.96
N GLU A 85 12.63 -1.81 17.05
CA GLU A 85 11.23 -2.18 17.28
C GLU A 85 10.54 -2.55 15.97
N VAL A 86 10.97 -3.67 15.37
CA VAL A 86 10.67 -4.02 13.98
C VAL A 86 9.17 -4.07 13.66
N TYR A 87 8.34 -4.64 14.54
CA TYR A 87 6.89 -4.72 14.32
C TYR A 87 6.23 -3.35 14.28
N LYS A 88 6.65 -2.43 15.15
CA LYS A 88 6.13 -1.06 15.18
C LYS A 88 6.59 -0.28 13.95
N ALA A 89 7.85 -0.45 13.55
CA ALA A 89 8.38 0.14 12.32
C ALA A 89 7.55 -0.30 11.10
N ASN A 90 7.31 -1.61 10.94
CA ASN A 90 6.53 -2.11 9.80
C ASN A 90 5.09 -1.63 9.80
N ARG A 91 4.45 -1.54 10.96
CA ARG A 91 3.11 -0.97 11.08
C ARG A 91 3.05 0.46 10.56
N GLU A 92 4.04 1.29 10.91
CA GLU A 92 4.09 2.67 10.41
C GLU A 92 4.49 2.75 8.93
N LEU A 93 5.34 1.83 8.42
CA LEU A 93 5.65 1.75 6.99
C LEU A 93 4.43 1.35 6.14
N ILE A 94 3.60 0.41 6.62
CA ILE A 94 2.31 0.06 6.00
C ILE A 94 1.39 1.29 5.96
N ARG A 95 1.36 2.06 7.06
CA ARG A 95 0.61 3.31 7.13
C ARG A 95 1.15 4.35 6.13
N CYS A 96 2.47 4.45 5.95
CA CYS A 96 3.07 5.31 4.93
C CYS A 96 2.59 4.91 3.53
N VAL A 97 2.61 3.62 3.17
CA VAL A 97 2.11 3.15 1.86
C VAL A 97 0.65 3.57 1.64
N ALA A 98 -0.22 3.36 2.63
CA ALA A 98 -1.64 3.71 2.51
C ALA A 98 -1.85 5.24 2.36
N LEU A 99 -1.17 6.04 3.17
CA LEU A 99 -1.30 7.50 3.12
C LEU A 99 -0.72 8.08 1.84
N THR A 100 0.45 7.61 1.39
CA THR A 100 1.06 8.05 0.13
C THR A 100 0.15 7.73 -1.07
N ARG A 101 -0.49 6.56 -1.08
CA ARG A 101 -1.49 6.23 -2.12
C ARG A 101 -2.68 7.20 -2.11
N ILE A 102 -3.18 7.58 -0.93
CA ILE A 102 -4.28 8.55 -0.80
C ILE A 102 -3.87 9.94 -1.31
N ILE A 103 -2.64 10.37 -1.00
CA ILE A 103 -2.17 11.72 -1.31
C ILE A 103 -1.82 11.86 -2.80
N TYR A 104 -1.12 10.89 -3.36
CA TYR A 104 -0.50 11.01 -4.69
C TYR A 104 -1.09 10.07 -5.76
N GLY A 105 -1.84 9.05 -5.37
CA GLY A 105 -2.37 8.03 -6.28
C GLY A 105 -1.38 6.94 -6.67
N ASP A 106 -1.84 6.01 -7.53
CA ASP A 106 -1.14 4.75 -7.83
C ASP A 106 0.07 4.86 -8.75
N GLY A 107 0.18 5.95 -9.52
CA GLY A 107 1.26 6.15 -10.49
C GLY A 107 2.42 7.00 -9.97
N HIS A 108 2.38 7.48 -8.74
CA HIS A 108 3.38 8.43 -8.23
C HIS A 108 4.63 7.72 -7.70
N TRP A 109 5.82 8.27 -7.99
CA TRP A 109 7.09 7.67 -7.57
C TRP A 109 7.24 7.58 -6.04
N GLN A 110 6.63 8.49 -5.27
CA GLN A 110 6.64 8.41 -3.80
C GLN A 110 5.92 7.17 -3.28
N LEU A 111 4.90 6.66 -3.99
CA LEU A 111 4.25 5.40 -3.64
C LEU A 111 5.21 4.22 -3.87
N ALA A 112 5.98 4.25 -4.96
CA ALA A 112 7.04 3.27 -5.15
C ALA A 112 8.10 3.33 -4.04
N GLN A 113 8.50 4.53 -3.62
CA GLN A 113 9.43 4.72 -2.51
C GLN A 113 8.88 4.14 -1.19
N ALA A 114 7.60 4.36 -0.90
CA ALA A 114 6.96 3.78 0.28
C ALA A 114 6.94 2.24 0.23
N PHE A 115 6.62 1.64 -0.92
CA PHE A 115 6.70 0.19 -1.10
C PHE A 115 8.13 -0.34 -0.98
N ALA A 116 9.12 0.37 -1.54
CA ALA A 116 10.53 -0.03 -1.46
C ALA A 116 11.03 -0.04 0.00
N ASN A 117 10.67 0.98 0.80
CA ASN A 117 11.01 1.04 2.22
C ASN A 117 10.35 -0.10 3.01
N LEU A 118 9.08 -0.40 2.73
CA LEU A 118 8.37 -1.53 3.36
C LEU A 118 9.02 -2.88 2.99
N ALA A 119 9.33 -3.07 1.70
CA ALA A 119 10.01 -4.27 1.20
C ALA A 119 11.37 -4.49 1.89
N HIS A 120 12.18 -3.42 1.96
CA HIS A 120 13.49 -3.45 2.60
C HIS A 120 13.38 -3.80 4.09
N SER A 121 12.37 -3.27 4.77
CA SER A 121 12.12 -3.58 6.17
C SER A 121 11.72 -5.04 6.40
N TYR A 122 10.87 -5.62 5.54
CA TYR A 122 10.57 -7.06 5.59
C TYR A 122 11.81 -7.93 5.37
N LEU A 123 12.72 -7.51 4.48
CA LEU A 123 13.95 -8.23 4.22
C LEU A 123 14.95 -8.13 5.39
N ILE A 124 15.39 -6.91 5.70
CA ILE A 124 16.53 -6.67 6.59
C ILE A 124 16.13 -6.76 8.06
N LEU A 125 14.93 -6.32 8.41
CA LEU A 125 14.51 -6.25 9.82
C LEU A 125 13.75 -7.50 10.25
N GLN A 126 12.99 -8.15 9.35
CA GLN A 126 12.21 -9.36 9.69
C GLN A 126 12.75 -10.67 9.10
N GLY A 127 13.62 -10.64 8.09
CA GLY A 127 14.08 -11.87 7.43
C GLY A 127 12.97 -12.60 6.68
N LEU A 128 12.00 -11.85 6.14
CA LEU A 128 10.82 -12.38 5.44
C LEU A 128 10.92 -12.10 3.94
N PRO A 129 11.67 -12.92 3.19
CA PRO A 129 12.00 -12.61 1.80
C PRO A 129 10.79 -12.69 0.87
N ALA A 130 9.76 -13.49 1.17
CA ALA A 130 8.56 -13.57 0.33
C ALA A 130 7.80 -12.24 0.31
N GLN A 131 7.53 -11.69 1.49
CA GLN A 131 6.91 -10.38 1.66
C GLN A 131 7.76 -9.26 1.04
N ALA A 132 9.08 -9.33 1.21
CA ALA A 132 10.00 -8.37 0.59
C ALA A 132 9.87 -8.37 -0.94
N ILE A 133 9.81 -9.54 -1.59
CA ILE A 133 9.63 -9.64 -3.04
C ILE A 133 8.29 -9.04 -3.47
N GLU A 134 7.18 -9.40 -2.81
CA GLU A 134 5.86 -8.90 -3.18
C GLU A 134 5.78 -7.36 -3.15
N HIS A 135 6.32 -6.76 -2.10
CA HIS A 135 6.35 -5.30 -1.97
C HIS A 135 7.36 -4.64 -2.92
N ALA A 136 8.53 -5.23 -3.14
CA ALA A 136 9.51 -4.69 -4.08
C ALA A 136 9.01 -4.77 -5.54
N GLU A 137 8.32 -5.84 -5.92
CA GLU A 137 7.66 -5.95 -7.23
C GLU A 137 6.52 -4.93 -7.36
N SER A 138 5.78 -4.66 -6.28
CA SER A 138 4.78 -3.58 -6.28
C SER A 138 5.41 -2.21 -6.49
N ALA A 139 6.54 -1.93 -5.83
CA ALA A 139 7.32 -0.71 -6.07
C ALA A 139 7.81 -0.61 -7.52
N LYS A 140 8.33 -1.71 -8.08
CA LYS A 140 8.78 -1.79 -9.47
C LYS A 140 7.65 -1.49 -10.44
N ARG A 141 6.48 -2.09 -10.25
CA ARG A 141 5.29 -1.84 -11.09
C ARG A 141 4.87 -0.37 -11.02
N THR A 142 4.80 0.22 -9.82
CA THR A 142 4.48 1.64 -9.65
C THR A 142 5.48 2.55 -10.38
N MET A 143 6.79 2.27 -10.29
CA MET A 143 7.81 3.01 -11.03
C MET A 143 7.62 2.95 -12.55
N LEU A 144 7.26 1.77 -13.08
CA LEU A 144 7.07 1.58 -14.53
C LEU A 144 5.81 2.28 -15.03
N THR A 145 4.72 2.24 -14.27
CA THR A 145 3.49 2.97 -14.62
C THR A 145 3.70 4.49 -14.55
N GLY A 146 4.55 4.95 -13.63
CA GLY A 146 4.88 6.36 -13.43
C GLY A 146 5.88 6.96 -14.42
N ILE A 147 6.40 6.20 -15.40
CA ILE A 147 7.43 6.67 -16.35
C ILE A 147 7.02 7.95 -17.09
N HIS A 148 5.72 8.17 -17.28
CA HIS A 148 5.19 9.36 -17.94
C HIS A 148 5.22 10.63 -17.08
N MET A 149 5.65 10.53 -15.81
CA MET A 149 5.71 11.65 -14.90
C MET A 149 7.17 12.07 -14.64
N PRO A 150 7.72 13.03 -15.42
CA PRO A 150 9.07 13.51 -15.19
C PRO A 150 9.25 14.03 -13.74
N PRO A 151 10.45 13.83 -13.15
CA PRO A 151 10.77 14.40 -11.85
C PRO A 151 10.64 15.93 -11.91
N ALA A 152 9.99 16.52 -10.92
CA ALA A 152 9.79 17.96 -10.87
C ALA A 152 11.08 18.70 -10.49
N THR A 153 11.95 18.05 -9.71
CA THR A 153 13.20 18.63 -9.20
C THR A 153 14.40 17.67 -9.33
N PRO A 154 15.65 18.19 -9.32
CA PRO A 154 16.85 17.36 -9.20
C PRO A 154 16.86 16.46 -7.96
N GLU A 155 16.27 16.94 -6.85
CA GLU A 155 16.10 16.19 -5.61
C GLU A 155 15.20 14.98 -5.83
N ASP A 156 14.05 15.14 -6.51
CA ASP A 156 13.17 14.02 -6.86
C ASP A 156 13.92 12.98 -7.69
N LYS A 157 14.77 13.41 -8.63
CA LYS A 157 15.59 12.49 -9.43
C LYS A 157 16.54 11.67 -8.55
N ARG A 158 17.14 12.28 -7.53
CA ARG A 158 17.99 11.56 -6.56
C ARG A 158 17.17 10.55 -5.76
N GLU A 159 16.01 10.94 -5.24
CA GLU A 159 15.13 10.06 -4.47
C GLU A 159 14.60 8.89 -5.30
N ILE A 160 14.26 9.13 -6.57
CA ILE A 160 13.86 8.10 -7.52
C ILE A 160 14.99 7.10 -7.77
N LEU A 161 16.22 7.57 -7.98
CA LEU A 161 17.38 6.69 -8.15
C LEU A 161 17.66 5.87 -6.89
N GLY A 162 17.57 6.49 -5.70
CA GLY A 162 17.68 5.79 -4.42
C GLY A 162 16.60 4.73 -4.26
N THR A 163 15.37 5.03 -4.66
CA THR A 163 14.24 4.09 -4.66
C THR A 163 14.51 2.90 -5.57
N LEU A 164 14.97 3.13 -6.81
CA LEU A 164 15.33 2.06 -7.75
C LEU A 164 16.44 1.17 -7.18
N LEU A 165 17.47 1.75 -6.57
CA LEU A 165 18.53 1.01 -5.92
C LEU A 165 17.98 0.10 -4.81
N THR A 166 17.13 0.63 -3.93
CA THR A 166 16.49 -0.13 -2.84
C THR A 166 15.64 -1.27 -3.38
N ILE A 167 14.88 -1.06 -4.46
CA ILE A 167 14.05 -2.10 -5.09
C ILE A 167 14.94 -3.27 -5.57
N TYR A 168 15.94 -3.00 -6.40
CA TYR A 168 16.76 -4.05 -7.00
C TYR A 168 17.68 -4.73 -5.98
N PHE A 169 18.21 -3.97 -5.02
CA PHE A 169 18.93 -4.54 -3.88
C PHE A 169 18.04 -5.51 -3.10
N THR A 170 16.83 -5.09 -2.74
CA THR A 170 15.90 -5.92 -1.96
C THR A 170 15.48 -7.17 -2.72
N LEU A 171 15.16 -7.05 -4.02
CA LEU A 171 14.84 -8.21 -4.87
C LEU A 171 16.02 -9.19 -4.95
N GLY A 172 17.23 -8.69 -5.22
CA GLY A 172 18.42 -9.53 -5.36
C GLY A 172 18.68 -10.37 -4.11
N ILE A 173 18.72 -9.71 -2.94
CA ILE A 173 18.97 -10.39 -1.67
C ILE A 173 17.82 -11.32 -1.29
N ALA A 174 16.57 -10.91 -1.48
CA ALA A 174 15.41 -11.75 -1.16
C ALA A 174 15.34 -13.01 -2.04
N HIS A 175 15.69 -12.91 -3.32
CA HIS A 175 15.76 -14.06 -4.23
C HIS A 175 16.89 -15.04 -3.86
N LEU A 176 18.06 -14.52 -3.47
CA LEU A 176 19.16 -15.34 -2.95
C LEU A 176 18.73 -16.07 -1.67
N ALA A 177 18.07 -15.36 -0.75
CA ALA A 177 17.58 -15.94 0.50
C ALA A 177 16.51 -17.04 0.30
N GLN A 178 15.71 -16.95 -0.77
CA GLN A 178 14.72 -17.99 -1.11
C GLN A 178 15.30 -19.20 -1.85
N ASN A 179 16.63 -19.25 -2.06
CA ASN A 179 17.30 -20.37 -2.69
C ASN A 179 16.71 -20.74 -4.07
N LYS A 180 16.25 -19.73 -4.83
CA LYS A 180 15.86 -19.91 -6.24
C LYS A 180 17.05 -20.18 -7.16
N TYR A 181 18.27 -20.13 -6.62
CA TYR A 181 19.51 -20.50 -7.30
C TYR A 181 20.40 -21.27 -6.30
N PRO A 182 20.69 -22.57 -6.53
CA PRO A 182 21.68 -23.26 -5.73
C PRO A 182 23.05 -22.59 -5.93
N CYS A 183 23.76 -22.30 -4.84
CA CYS A 183 25.20 -22.04 -4.93
C CYS A 183 25.86 -23.28 -5.56
N ILE A 184 26.54 -23.05 -6.68
CA ILE A 184 27.31 -24.05 -7.43
C ILE A 184 28.58 -24.39 -6.67
#